data_AF-A0A9E9LYI1-F1
#
_entry.id   AF-A0A9E9LYI1-F1
#
_cell.length_a   1.000
_cell.length_b   1.000
_cell.length_c   1.000
_cell.angle_alpha   90.00
_cell.angle_beta   90.00
_cell.angle_gamma   90.00
#
_symmetry.space_group_name_H-M   'P 1'
#
loop_
_entity.id
_entity.type
_entity.pdbx_description
1 polymer ?
#
loop_
_entity_poly.entity_id
_entity_poly.type
_entity_poly.pdbx_seq_one_letter_code
_entity_poly.pdbx_strand_id
1 'polypeptide(L)'
;MKKILAIAIGVFCVNAWAAGPASDWTHVKTITGGNIYLNKKTMEQEGAYKKAWVMIEMTEPMVVNHKDNLVKSFMVLRAYDCEGKKEKFISQAGYAGSMGTGKEMLSDTATKDEWKAIVPGSSQEAIIKAVCAAK
;
A
#
# COMPACT_ATOMS: atom_id res chain seq x y z
N MET A 1 -43.10 -47.25 23.77
CA MET A 1 -43.38 -45.88 23.31
C MET A 1 -42.22 -44.98 23.71
N LYS A 2 -41.58 -44.37 22.70
CA LYS A 2 -40.39 -43.50 22.79
C LYS A 2 -40.65 -42.26 23.64
N LYS A 3 -39.72 -41.93 24.53
CA LYS A 3 -39.42 -40.55 24.92
C LYS A 3 -37.91 -40.40 25.02
N ILE A 4 -37.27 -40.20 23.87
CA ILE A 4 -35.87 -39.80 23.78
C ILE A 4 -35.83 -38.33 24.17
N LEU A 5 -35.23 -38.01 25.31
CA LEU A 5 -34.94 -36.63 25.71
C LEU A 5 -33.78 -36.14 24.82
N ALA A 6 -34.10 -35.32 23.82
CA ALA A 6 -33.10 -34.68 22.97
C ALA A 6 -32.44 -33.53 23.74
N ILE A 7 -31.17 -33.68 24.09
CA ILE A 7 -30.34 -32.60 24.63
C ILE A 7 -30.00 -31.68 23.45
N ALA A 8 -30.61 -30.50 23.43
CA ALA A 8 -30.29 -29.44 22.47
C ALA A 8 -28.92 -28.83 22.82
N ILE A 9 -27.86 -29.31 22.18
CA ILE A 9 -26.56 -28.64 22.18
C ILE A 9 -26.67 -27.46 21.21
N GLY A 10 -27.04 -26.29 21.76
CA GLY A 10 -26.97 -25.02 21.05
C GLY A 10 -25.51 -24.66 20.79
N VAL A 11 -24.99 -25.05 19.63
CA VAL A 11 -23.73 -24.53 19.11
C VAL A 11 -23.97 -23.08 18.71
N PHE A 12 -23.70 -22.18 19.64
CA PHE A 12 -23.68 -20.74 19.40
C PHE A 12 -22.42 -20.45 18.56
N CYS A 13 -22.55 -20.57 17.23
CA CYS A 13 -21.55 -20.09 16.29
C CYS A 13 -21.48 -18.56 16.42
N VAL A 14 -20.66 -18.07 17.35
CA VAL A 14 -20.22 -16.68 17.30
C VAL A 14 -19.35 -16.57 16.06
N ASN A 15 -19.93 -16.14 14.95
CA ASN A 15 -19.16 -15.70 13.80
C ASN A 15 -18.37 -14.46 14.25
N ALA A 16 -17.17 -14.70 14.77
CA ALA A 16 -16.15 -13.68 14.86
C ALA A 16 -15.84 -13.28 13.41
N TRP A 17 -16.57 -12.28 12.91
CA TRP A 17 -16.06 -11.47 11.81
C TRP A 17 -14.73 -10.94 12.29
N ALA A 18 -13.65 -11.59 11.87
CA ALA A 18 -12.33 -11.02 11.95
C ALA A 18 -12.40 -9.70 11.19
N ALA A 19 -12.48 -8.60 11.93
CA ALA A 19 -12.09 -7.31 11.39
C ALA A 19 -10.71 -7.54 10.78
N GLY A 20 -10.62 -7.49 9.45
CA GLY A 20 -9.33 -7.60 8.77
C GLY A 20 -8.35 -6.61 9.41
N PRO A 21 -7.04 -6.93 9.45
CA PRO A 21 -6.06 -6.08 10.12
C PRO A 21 -6.27 -4.63 9.68
N ALA A 22 -6.57 -3.75 10.65
CA ALA A 22 -6.72 -2.33 10.42
C ALA A 22 -5.46 -1.85 9.70
N SER A 23 -5.64 -1.30 8.51
CA SER A 23 -4.54 -1.04 7.60
C SER A 23 -3.60 0.02 8.18
N ASP A 24 -2.33 -0.32 8.39
CA ASP A 24 -1.31 0.50 9.06
C ASP A 24 -0.74 1.66 8.22
N TRP A 25 -1.54 2.20 7.31
CA TRP A 25 -1.15 3.28 6.41
C TRP A 25 -1.15 4.62 7.15
N THR A 26 0.01 5.26 7.24
CA THR A 26 0.15 6.62 7.78
C THR A 26 0.10 7.62 6.63
N HIS A 27 -0.75 8.64 6.73
CA HIS A 27 -0.77 9.75 5.76
C HIS A 27 0.58 10.49 5.78
N VAL A 28 1.13 10.75 4.60
CA VAL A 28 2.40 11.47 4.41
C VAL A 28 2.15 12.85 3.84
N LYS A 29 1.38 12.95 2.76
CA LYS A 29 1.16 14.19 2.02
C LYS A 29 -0.07 14.10 1.13
N THR A 30 -0.81 15.20 1.03
CA THR A 30 -1.81 15.41 -0.03
C THR A 30 -1.13 16.00 -1.26
N ILE A 31 -1.43 15.45 -2.42
CA ILE A 31 -0.97 15.91 -3.73
C ILE A 31 -2.17 16.33 -4.58
N THR A 32 -1.92 17.01 -5.71
CA THR A 32 -2.98 17.29 -6.67
C THR A 32 -3.60 15.97 -7.14
N GLY A 33 -4.90 15.80 -6.88
CA GLY A 33 -5.66 14.62 -7.29
C GLY A 33 -5.51 13.39 -6.39
N GLY A 34 -4.89 13.48 -5.21
CA GLY A 34 -4.81 12.33 -4.32
C GLY A 34 -4.05 12.51 -3.01
N ASN A 35 -3.86 11.42 -2.30
CA ASN A 35 -3.17 11.34 -1.02
C ASN A 35 -2.12 10.24 -1.05
N ILE A 36 -0.99 10.50 -0.40
CA ILE A 36 0.11 9.55 -0.27
C ILE A 36 0.15 9.03 1.16
N TYR A 37 0.27 7.71 1.30
CA TYR A 37 0.43 7.03 2.57
C TYR A 37 1.64 6.10 2.57
N LEU A 38 2.17 5.84 3.75
CA LEU A 38 3.31 4.96 3.98
C LEU A 38 2.92 3.90 5.01
N ASN A 39 3.18 2.63 4.71
CA ASN A 39 3.08 1.57 5.71
C ASN A 39 4.44 1.40 6.38
N LYS A 40 4.57 2.00 7.57
CA LYS A 40 5.84 1.96 8.31
C LYS A 40 6.14 0.58 8.90
N LYS A 41 5.13 -0.25 9.15
CA LYS A 41 5.33 -1.56 9.79
C LYS A 41 5.86 -2.61 8.83
N THR A 42 5.67 -2.42 7.53
CA THR A 42 6.14 -3.34 6.49
C THR A 42 7.43 -2.85 5.82
N MET A 43 8.11 -1.87 6.42
CA MET A 43 9.41 -1.42 5.91
C MET A 43 10.50 -2.41 6.28
N GLU A 44 11.41 -2.63 5.35
CA GLU A 44 12.51 -3.57 5.50
C GLU A 44 13.84 -2.83 5.33
N GLN A 45 14.81 -3.14 6.18
CA GLN A 45 16.18 -2.66 6.02
C GLN A 45 16.96 -3.67 5.17
N GLU A 46 17.57 -3.21 4.08
CA GLU A 46 18.41 -4.01 3.19
C GLU A 46 19.76 -3.34 3.00
N GLY A 47 20.76 -3.83 3.74
CA GLY A 47 22.07 -3.19 3.80
C GLY A 47 21.95 -1.73 4.26
N ALA A 48 22.40 -0.79 3.42
CA ALA A 48 22.34 0.64 3.69
C ALA A 48 20.98 1.29 3.34
N TYR A 49 20.05 0.55 2.75
CA TYR A 49 18.82 1.11 2.17
C TYR A 49 17.56 0.63 2.88
N LYS A 50 16.51 1.45 2.86
CA LYS A 50 15.17 1.06 3.35
C LYS A 50 14.24 0.75 2.19
N LYS A 51 13.60 -0.40 2.19
CA LYS A 51 12.49 -0.73 1.30
C LYS A 51 11.17 -0.39 1.97
N ALA A 52 10.27 0.26 1.24
CA ALA A 52 8.97 0.64 1.76
C ALA A 52 7.88 0.62 0.69
N TRP A 53 6.70 0.20 1.13
CA TRP A 53 5.47 0.33 0.36
C TRP A 53 4.85 1.72 0.55
N VAL A 54 4.54 2.37 -0.57
CA VAL A 54 3.86 3.66 -0.64
C VAL A 54 2.52 3.47 -1.31
N MET A 55 1.44 3.93 -0.68
CA MET A 55 0.10 3.96 -1.26
C MET A 55 -0.15 5.34 -1.85
N ILE A 56 -0.67 5.39 -3.07
CA ILE A 56 -1.22 6.61 -3.67
C ILE A 56 -2.72 6.39 -3.86
N GLU A 57 -3.54 7.09 -3.09
CA GLU A 57 -5.01 7.07 -3.20
C GLU A 57 -5.45 8.26 -4.05
N MET A 58 -6.10 8.01 -5.18
CA MET A 58 -6.59 9.05 -6.05
C MET A 58 -7.92 9.60 -5.54
N THR A 59 -8.11 10.92 -5.62
CA THR A 59 -9.40 11.55 -5.31
C THR A 59 -10.50 11.05 -6.25
N GLU A 60 -10.18 10.88 -7.53
CA GLU A 60 -11.04 10.26 -8.55
C GLU A 60 -10.27 9.18 -9.32
N PRO A 61 -10.92 8.11 -9.79
CA PRO A 61 -10.24 7.12 -10.62
C PRO A 61 -9.61 7.77 -11.87
N MET A 62 -8.37 7.40 -12.17
CA MET A 62 -7.64 7.92 -13.33
C MET A 62 -7.43 6.86 -14.41
N VAL A 63 -7.47 7.28 -15.68
CA VAL A 63 -7.11 6.41 -16.80
C VAL A 63 -5.59 6.29 -16.87
N VAL A 64 -5.08 5.06 -16.83
CA VAL A 64 -3.63 4.78 -16.73
C VAL A 64 -3.03 4.15 -18.00
N ASN A 65 -3.86 3.79 -18.97
CA ASN A 65 -3.42 3.22 -20.23
C ASN A 65 -4.48 3.43 -21.33
N HIS A 66 -4.15 3.02 -22.55
CA HIS A 66 -5.05 3.13 -23.71
C HIS A 66 -6.25 2.16 -23.70
N LYS A 67 -6.44 1.38 -22.63
CA LYS A 67 -7.56 0.43 -22.48
C LYS A 67 -8.66 0.96 -21.55
N ASP A 68 -8.64 2.26 -21.25
CA ASP A 68 -9.57 2.92 -20.33
C ASP A 68 -9.61 2.25 -18.93
N ASN A 69 -8.48 1.67 -18.51
CA ASN A 69 -8.38 1.12 -17.16
C ASN A 69 -8.43 2.28 -16.16
N LEU A 70 -9.48 2.32 -15.35
CA LEU A 70 -9.62 3.27 -14.25
C LEU A 70 -8.96 2.72 -12.99
N VAL A 71 -7.97 3.45 -12.48
CA VAL A 71 -7.26 3.12 -11.24
C VAL A 71 -7.61 4.15 -10.17
N LYS A 72 -8.05 3.64 -9.01
CA LYS A 72 -8.37 4.44 -7.83
C LYS A 72 -7.21 4.50 -6.84
N SER A 73 -6.39 3.46 -6.76
CA SER A 73 -5.25 3.42 -5.86
C SER A 73 -4.04 2.69 -6.45
N PHE A 74 -2.85 3.08 -6.02
CA PHE A 74 -1.59 2.42 -6.39
C PHE A 74 -0.85 1.98 -5.14
N MET A 75 -0.27 0.79 -5.18
CA MET A 75 0.74 0.34 -4.23
C MET A 75 2.09 0.29 -4.94
N VAL A 76 3.07 1.01 -4.41
CA VAL A 76 4.38 1.19 -5.03
C VAL A 76 5.47 0.76 -4.05
N LEU A 77 6.30 -0.20 -4.45
CA LEU A 77 7.48 -0.62 -3.69
C LEU A 77 8.71 0.16 -4.19
N ARG A 78 9.43 0.77 -3.24
CA ARG A 78 10.64 1.55 -3.51
C ARG A 78 11.71 1.25 -2.48
N ALA A 79 12.97 1.38 -2.90
CA ALA A 79 14.11 1.47 -1.99
C ALA A 79 14.57 2.92 -1.84
N TYR A 80 15.05 3.28 -0.65
CA TYR A 80 15.48 4.62 -0.28
C TYR A 80 16.88 4.60 0.33
N ASP A 81 17.73 5.46 -0.20
CA ASP A 81 19.03 5.82 0.37
C ASP A 81 18.88 7.13 1.13
N CYS A 82 18.83 7.03 2.46
CA CYS A 82 18.61 8.16 3.35
C CYS A 82 19.78 9.13 3.40
N GLU A 83 21.01 8.62 3.22
CA GLU A 83 22.23 9.43 3.26
C GLU A 83 22.44 10.13 1.92
N GLY A 84 22.36 9.38 0.82
CA GLY A 84 22.53 9.89 -0.54
C GLY A 84 21.32 10.63 -1.09
N LYS A 85 20.17 10.62 -0.38
CA LYS A 85 18.88 11.21 -0.80
C LYS A 85 18.47 10.73 -2.19
N LYS A 86 18.46 9.40 -2.38
CA LYS A 86 18.07 8.75 -3.62
C LYS A 86 16.94 7.76 -3.36
N GLU A 87 16.16 7.51 -4.40
CA GLU A 87 15.20 6.42 -4.43
C GLU A 87 15.44 5.52 -5.63
N LYS A 88 14.94 4.29 -5.51
CA LYS A 88 14.86 3.33 -6.59
C LYS A 88 13.46 2.76 -6.65
N PHE A 89 12.87 2.79 -7.84
CA PHE A 89 11.62 2.07 -8.12
C PHE A 89 11.88 0.57 -8.18
N ILE A 90 11.00 -0.24 -7.58
CA ILE A 90 11.09 -1.70 -7.61
C ILE A 90 9.87 -2.27 -8.33
N SER A 91 8.67 -1.94 -7.88
CA SER A 91 7.43 -2.40 -8.50
C SER A 91 6.25 -1.50 -8.16
N GLN A 92 5.18 -1.62 -8.94
CA GLN A 92 3.87 -1.09 -8.59
C GLN A 92 2.74 -2.01 -9.03
N ALA A 93 1.62 -1.91 -8.34
CA ALA A 93 0.34 -2.41 -8.78
C ALA A 93 -0.73 -1.31 -8.64
N GLY A 94 -1.66 -1.26 -9.59
CA GLY A 94 -2.77 -0.30 -9.60
C GLY A 94 -4.10 -1.04 -9.49
N TYR A 95 -5.01 -0.53 -8.66
CA TYR A 95 -6.25 -1.19 -8.29
C TYR A 95 -7.48 -0.32 -8.60
N ALA A 96 -8.58 -0.97 -8.97
CA ALA A 96 -9.85 -0.31 -9.25
C ALA A 96 -10.53 0.27 -7.98
N GLY A 97 -10.23 -0.27 -6.81
CA GLY A 97 -10.76 0.18 -5.52
C GLY A 97 -9.78 1.06 -4.74
N SER A 98 -10.28 1.64 -3.65
CA SER A 98 -9.47 2.44 -2.73
C SER A 98 -8.51 1.59 -1.91
N MET A 99 -7.41 2.18 -1.45
CA MET A 99 -6.46 1.61 -0.50
C MET A 99 -5.93 0.21 -0.91
N GLY A 100 -5.70 -0.01 -2.20
CA GLY A 100 -5.17 -1.26 -2.74
C GLY A 100 -6.20 -2.39 -2.84
N THR A 101 -7.50 -2.08 -2.78
CA THR A 101 -8.57 -3.08 -2.85
C THR A 101 -9.17 -3.20 -4.25
N GLY A 102 -9.89 -4.30 -4.50
CA GLY A 102 -10.56 -4.55 -5.78
C GLY A 102 -9.64 -5.19 -6.83
N LYS A 103 -10.08 -5.16 -8.10
CA LYS A 103 -9.35 -5.77 -9.21
C LYS A 103 -8.05 -5.03 -9.48
N GLU A 104 -6.96 -5.76 -9.63
CA GLU A 104 -5.71 -5.23 -10.17
C GLU A 104 -5.90 -4.89 -11.65
N MET A 105 -5.65 -3.63 -11.99
CA MET A 105 -5.84 -3.05 -13.32
C MET A 105 -4.52 -2.88 -14.08
N LEU A 106 -3.40 -2.82 -13.35
CA LEU A 106 -2.05 -2.87 -13.89
C LEU A 106 -1.07 -3.38 -12.85
N SER A 107 0.05 -3.87 -13.35
CA SER A 107 1.25 -4.17 -12.57
C SER A 107 2.47 -3.85 -13.43
N ASP A 108 3.50 -3.31 -12.80
CA ASP A 108 4.77 -2.98 -13.43
C ASP A 108 5.93 -3.27 -12.46
N THR A 109 7.08 -3.65 -12.99
CA THR A 109 8.28 -3.97 -12.22
C THR A 109 9.48 -3.35 -12.91
N ALA A 110 10.40 -2.82 -12.12
CA ALA A 110 11.62 -2.20 -12.63
C ALA A 110 12.40 -3.17 -13.51
N THR A 111 12.74 -2.72 -14.72
CA THR A 111 13.57 -3.48 -15.67
C THR A 111 15.06 -3.16 -15.54
N LYS A 112 15.40 -2.13 -14.76
CA LYS A 112 16.77 -1.67 -14.49
C LYS A 112 16.93 -1.29 -13.03
N ASP A 113 18.13 -1.54 -12.51
CA ASP A 113 18.53 -1.10 -11.18
C ASP A 113 19.00 0.37 -11.23
N GLU A 114 18.05 1.30 -11.27
CA GLU A 114 18.33 2.74 -11.41
C GLU A 114 17.98 3.52 -10.15
N TRP A 115 18.97 4.18 -9.58
CA TRP A 115 18.80 5.13 -8.48
C TRP A 115 18.61 6.54 -9.01
N LYS A 116 17.58 7.23 -8.54
CA LYS A 116 17.24 8.60 -8.92
C LYS A 116 17.38 9.53 -7.72
N ALA A 117 18.00 10.67 -7.94
CA ALA A 117 18.10 11.71 -6.93
C ALA A 117 16.71 12.26 -6.59
N ILE A 118 16.48 12.52 -5.30
CA ILE A 118 15.24 13.14 -4.84
C ILE A 118 15.26 14.62 -5.19
N VAL A 119 14.25 15.08 -5.93
CA VAL A 119 14.09 16.49 -6.28
C VAL A 119 13.53 17.27 -5.07
N PRO A 120 14.17 18.37 -4.64
CA PRO A 120 13.63 19.21 -3.57
C PRO A 120 12.23 19.74 -3.88
N GLY A 121 11.35 19.80 -2.88
CA GLY A 121 9.95 20.23 -3.00
C GLY A 121 8.99 19.18 -3.56
N SER A 122 9.51 18.05 -4.08
CA SER A 122 8.69 16.97 -4.65
C SER A 122 7.85 16.22 -3.61
N SER A 123 6.93 15.39 -4.07
CA SER A 123 6.24 14.43 -3.19
C SER A 123 7.22 13.35 -2.70
N GLN A 124 8.19 12.96 -3.52
CA GLN A 124 9.24 12.00 -3.17
C GLN A 124 10.10 12.51 -2.00
N GLU A 125 10.35 13.82 -1.90
CA GLU A 125 11.06 14.40 -0.76
C GLU A 125 10.28 14.22 0.56
N ALA A 126 8.95 14.36 0.53
CA ALA A 126 8.12 14.13 1.71
C ALA A 126 8.13 12.64 2.11
N ILE A 127 8.08 11.74 1.13
CA ILE A 127 8.13 10.30 1.35
C ILE A 127 9.47 9.89 1.98
N ILE A 128 10.60 10.27 1.39
CA ILE A 128 11.92 9.87 1.91
C ILE A 128 12.16 10.43 3.32
N LYS A 129 11.71 11.65 3.62
CA LYS A 129 11.76 12.19 5.00
C LYS A 129 10.98 11.30 5.97
N ALA A 130 9.79 10.84 5.59
CA ALA A 130 8.97 9.96 6.42
C ALA A 130 9.59 8.57 6.60
N VAL A 131 10.20 8.00 5.55
CA VAL A 131 10.89 6.70 5.59
C VAL A 131 12.15 6.76 6.45
N CYS A 132 12.96 7.81 6.28
CA CYS A 132 14.23 7.96 6.99
C CYS A 132 14.03 8.31 8.47
N ALA A 133 12.95 8.99 8.82
CA ALA A 133 12.60 9.28 10.22
C ALA A 133 11.99 8.08 10.97
N ALA A 134 11.52 7.05 10.27
CA ALA A 134 10.99 5.85 10.90
C ALA A 134 12.13 5.01 11.51
N LYS A 135 11.93 4.58 12.76
CA LYS A 135 12.87 3.72 13.50
C LYS A 135 12.66 2.26 13.17
#